data_AF-A0A4Y2G810-F1
#
_entry.id   AF-A0A4Y2G810-F1
#
_cell.length_a   1.000
_cell.length_b   1.000
_cell.length_c   1.000
_cell.angle_alpha   90.00
_cell.angle_beta   90.00
_cell.angle_gamma   90.00
#
_symmetry.space_group_name_H-M   'P 1'
#
loop_
_entity.id
_entity.type
_entity.pdbx_description
1 polymer ?
#
loop_
_entity_poly.entity_id
_entity_poly.type
_entity_poly.pdbx_seq_one_letter_code
_entity_poly.pdbx_strand_id
1 'polypeptide(L)'
;MGTRRQLSFQDEMNIIKEIDDGMKQVYVVDKYGLSQFMIATFLKKRKQIEEAVNTNEINPQRKRLKVATNENSDAALDLIHINTENKEKEPFKAVNVK
;
A
#
# COMPACT_ATOMS: atom_id res chain seq x y z
N MET A 1 18.99 -10.24 -22.46
CA MET A 1 18.79 -9.31 -21.32
C MET A 1 17.74 -9.91 -20.41
N GLY A 2 18.06 -10.19 -19.14
CA GLY A 2 17.06 -10.73 -18.20
C GLY A 2 16.11 -9.62 -17.74
N THR A 3 14.81 -9.77 -17.98
CA THR A 3 13.79 -8.84 -17.47
C THR A 3 13.61 -9.03 -15.97
N ARG A 4 13.77 -7.97 -15.18
CA ARG A 4 13.50 -8.01 -13.73
C ARG A 4 12.01 -8.24 -13.50
N ARG A 5 11.66 -9.37 -12.87
CA ARG A 5 10.27 -9.70 -12.52
C ARG A 5 9.75 -8.73 -11.46
N GLN A 6 8.64 -8.06 -11.75
CA GLN A 6 7.91 -7.23 -10.78
C GLN A 6 6.70 -8.01 -10.26
N LEU A 7 6.59 -8.10 -8.93
CA LEU A 7 5.50 -8.76 -8.21
C LEU A 7 4.54 -7.69 -7.65
N SER A 8 3.31 -8.10 -7.34
CA SER A 8 2.37 -7.24 -6.62
C SER A 8 2.70 -7.22 -5.13
N PHE A 9 2.22 -6.21 -4.40
CA PHE A 9 2.32 -6.20 -2.93
C PHE A 9 1.66 -7.41 -2.30
N GLN A 10 0.55 -7.88 -2.85
CA GLN A 10 -0.11 -9.10 -2.39
C GLN A 10 0.76 -10.34 -2.59
N ASP A 11 1.40 -10.49 -3.76
CA ASP A 11 2.31 -11.62 -4.02
C ASP A 11 3.51 -11.60 -3.08
N GLU A 12 4.12 -10.41 -2.89
CA GLU A 12 5.23 -10.23 -1.95
C GLU A 12 4.80 -10.58 -0.51
N MET A 13 3.60 -10.19 -0.09
CA MET A 13 3.06 -10.51 1.22
C MET A 13 2.78 -12.01 1.39
N ASN A 14 2.27 -12.69 0.36
CA ASN A 14 2.05 -14.13 0.39
C ASN A 14 3.37 -14.90 0.55
N ILE A 15 4.43 -14.45 -0.13
CA ILE A 15 5.78 -15.01 0.00
C ILE A 15 6.31 -14.84 1.44
N ILE A 16 6.09 -13.67 2.05
CA ILE A 16 6.50 -13.41 3.44
C ILE A 16 5.73 -14.33 4.40
N LYS A 17 4.42 -14.51 4.21
CA LYS A 17 3.60 -15.39 5.05
C LYS A 17 4.09 -16.84 5.01
N GLU A 18 4.43 -17.38 3.84
CA GLU A 18 4.96 -18.74 3.76
C GLU A 18 6.26 -18.92 4.56
N ILE A 19 7.14 -17.90 4.55
CA ILE A 19 8.38 -17.91 5.34
C ILE A 19 8.06 -17.84 6.84
N ASP A 20 7.11 -16.98 7.24
CA ASP A 20 6.65 -16.86 8.62
C ASP A 20 5.99 -18.16 9.14
N ASP A 21 5.27 -18.87 8.26
CA ASP A 21 4.68 -20.19 8.52
C ASP A 21 5.73 -21.32 8.64
N GLY A 22 7.01 -20.98 8.44
CA GLY A 22 8.14 -21.88 8.68
C GLY A 22 8.80 -22.44 7.41
N MET A 23 8.39 -22.03 6.20
CA MET A 23 9.11 -22.42 4.99
C MET A 23 10.52 -21.84 4.98
N LYS A 24 11.53 -22.69 4.73
CA LYS A 24 12.90 -22.22 4.53
C LYS A 24 12.99 -21.38 3.26
N GLN A 25 13.72 -20.26 3.33
CA GLN A 25 13.91 -19.35 2.18
C GLN A 25 14.40 -20.06 0.91
N VAL A 26 15.26 -21.08 1.03
CA VAL A 26 15.77 -21.85 -0.12
C VAL A 26 14.64 -22.50 -0.92
N TYR A 27 13.64 -23.08 -0.24
CA TYR A 27 12.48 -23.66 -0.92
C TYR A 27 11.58 -22.60 -1.55
N VAL A 28 11.50 -21.41 -0.95
CA VAL A 28 10.72 -20.29 -1.50
C VAL A 28 11.39 -19.70 -2.74
N VAL A 29 12.73 -19.59 -2.76
CA VAL A 29 13.53 -19.22 -3.94
C VAL A 29 13.19 -20.14 -5.11
N ASP A 30 13.24 -21.45 -4.88
CA ASP A 30 12.96 -22.46 -5.92
C ASP A 30 11.49 -22.44 -6.36
N LYS A 31 10.54 -22.42 -5.40
CA LYS A 31 9.10 -22.43 -5.68
C LYS A 31 8.64 -21.24 -6.52
N TYR A 32 9.15 -20.05 -6.20
CA TYR A 32 8.73 -18.82 -6.88
C TYR A 32 9.64 -18.44 -8.06
N GLY A 33 10.76 -19.14 -8.26
CA GLY A 33 11.76 -18.84 -9.29
C GLY A 33 12.36 -17.44 -9.11
N LEU A 34 12.62 -17.05 -7.86
CA LEU A 34 13.12 -15.72 -7.50
C LEU A 34 14.55 -15.82 -7.00
N SER A 35 15.32 -14.73 -7.08
CA SER A 35 16.64 -14.72 -6.46
C SER A 35 16.54 -14.58 -4.94
N GLN A 36 17.50 -15.13 -4.22
CA GLN A 36 17.59 -15.00 -2.77
C GLN A 36 17.68 -13.52 -2.32
N PHE A 37 18.30 -12.67 -3.14
CA PHE A 37 18.33 -11.22 -2.93
C PHE A 37 16.94 -10.57 -2.98
N MET A 38 16.06 -11.03 -3.86
CA MET A 38 14.69 -10.52 -3.91
C MET A 38 13.92 -10.85 -2.63
N ILE A 39 14.03 -12.09 -2.14
CA ILE A 39 13.39 -12.50 -0.89
C ILE A 39 13.91 -11.68 0.29
N ALA A 40 15.23 -11.49 0.40
CA ALA A 40 15.81 -10.64 1.43
C ALA A 40 15.30 -9.20 1.36
N THR A 41 15.06 -8.68 0.16
CA THR A 41 14.50 -7.33 -0.05
C THR A 41 13.06 -7.24 0.44
N PHE A 42 12.23 -8.26 0.19
CA PHE A 42 10.84 -8.31 0.68
C PHE A 42 10.80 -8.32 2.20
N LEU A 43 11.62 -9.17 2.84
CA LEU A 43 11.72 -9.23 4.29
C LEU A 43 12.18 -7.90 4.90
N LYS A 44 13.15 -7.22 4.27
CA LYS A 44 13.59 -5.88 4.71
C LYS A 44 12.48 -4.83 4.59
N LYS A 45 11.63 -4.93 3.56
CA LYS A 45 10.52 -4.00 3.29
C LYS A 45 9.18 -4.44 3.86
N ARG A 46 9.15 -5.47 4.73
CA ARG A 46 7.93 -6.09 5.26
C ARG A 46 6.87 -5.09 5.71
N LYS A 47 7.23 -4.11 6.54
CA LYS A 47 6.29 -3.10 7.06
C LYS A 47 5.60 -2.31 5.95
N GLN A 48 6.37 -1.90 4.93
CA GLN A 48 5.83 -1.12 3.79
C GLN A 48 4.90 -1.97 2.94
N ILE A 49 5.22 -3.26 2.74
CA ILE A 49 4.41 -4.19 1.97
C ILE A 49 3.10 -4.48 2.72
N GLU A 50 3.17 -4.71 4.02
CA GLU A 50 2.02 -4.96 4.89
C GLU A 50 1.07 -3.76 4.94
N GLU A 51 1.61 -2.55 5.11
CA GLU A 51 0.84 -1.30 5.07
C GLU A 51 0.17 -1.09 3.70
N ALA A 52 0.89 -1.34 2.60
CA ALA A 52 0.35 -1.21 1.25
C ALA A 52 -0.75 -2.25 0.92
N VAL A 53 -0.79 -3.40 1.60
CA VAL A 53 -1.84 -4.41 1.44
C VAL A 53 -3.05 -4.11 2.33
N ASN A 54 -2.83 -3.57 3.54
CA ASN A 54 -3.89 -3.33 4.52
C ASN A 54 -4.59 -1.98 4.34
N THR A 55 -3.98 -1.03 3.63
CA THR A 55 -4.60 0.27 3.32
C THR A 55 -5.64 0.12 2.21
N ASN A 56 -6.84 0.67 2.43
CA ASN A 56 -7.90 0.69 1.40
C ASN A 56 -7.58 1.64 0.24
N GLU A 57 -6.58 2.51 0.41
CA GLU A 57 -6.16 3.51 -0.58
C GLU A 57 -5.40 2.90 -1.76
N ILE A 58 -4.80 1.72 -1.57
CA ILE A 58 -3.90 1.10 -2.55
C ILE A 58 -4.45 -0.27 -2.94
N ASN A 59 -4.62 -0.52 -4.23
CA ASN A 59 -4.95 -1.86 -4.71
C ASN A 59 -3.79 -2.84 -4.38
N PRO A 60 -4.03 -3.95 -3.65
CA PRO A 60 -2.99 -4.93 -3.29
C PRO A 60 -2.29 -5.56 -4.51
N GLN A 61 -2.95 -5.58 -5.67
CA GLN A 61 -2.39 -6.07 -6.94
C GLN A 61 -1.40 -5.09 -7.58
N ARG A 62 -1.25 -3.87 -7.02
CA ARG A 62 -0.29 -2.88 -7.48
C ARG A 62 1.14 -3.37 -7.22
N LYS A 63 2.03 -3.15 -8.20
CA LYS A 63 3.43 -3.62 -8.17
C LYS A 63 4.44 -2.63 -7.61
N ARG A 64 4.07 -1.34 -7.52
CA ARG A 64 4.96 -0.25 -7.11
C ARG A 64 4.16 0.83 -6.39
N LEU A 65 4.69 1.34 -5.29
CA LEU A 65 4.23 2.57 -4.68
C LEU A 65 4.84 3.73 -5.44
N LYS A 66 4.00 4.63 -5.96
CA LYS A 66 4.45 5.84 -6.65
C LYS A 66 4.26 7.00 -5.67
N VAL A 67 5.35 7.40 -5.05
CA VAL A 67 5.40 8.54 -4.13
C VAL A 67 5.31 9.81 -4.97
N ALA A 68 4.33 10.67 -4.69
CA ALA A 68 4.19 11.95 -5.37
C ALA A 68 5.22 12.95 -4.80
N THR A 69 5.73 13.84 -5.64
CA THR A 69 6.72 14.86 -5.19
C THR A 69 6.14 15.86 -4.18
N ASN A 70 4.81 15.93 -4.09
CA ASN A 70 4.02 16.88 -3.33
C ASN A 70 3.10 16.19 -2.32
N GLU A 71 3.46 15.00 -1.81
CA GLU A 71 2.67 14.23 -0.84
C GLU A 71 2.16 15.07 0.34
N ASN A 72 2.96 15.98 0.88
CA ASN A 72 2.52 16.87 1.95
C ASN A 72 1.41 17.83 1.53
N SER A 73 1.47 18.36 0.31
CA SER A 73 0.43 19.23 -0.23
C SER A 73 -0.84 18.45 -0.55
N ASP A 74 -0.70 17.24 -1.08
CA ASP A 74 -1.83 16.36 -1.40
C ASP A 74 -2.55 15.95 -0.10
N ALA A 75 -1.80 15.54 0.94
CA ALA A 75 -2.36 15.20 2.25
C ALA A 75 -3.09 16.40 2.91
N ALA A 76 -2.56 17.62 2.74
CA ALA A 76 -3.21 18.82 3.26
C ALA A 76 -4.53 19.12 2.51
N LEU A 77 -4.56 18.92 1.19
CA LEU A 77 -5.76 19.08 0.38
C LEU A 77 -6.82 18.03 0.73
N ASP A 78 -6.44 16.77 0.90
CA ASP A 78 -7.34 15.69 1.30
C ASP A 78 -7.99 15.97 2.66
N LEU A 79 -7.20 16.46 3.63
CA LEU A 79 -7.72 16.87 4.94
C LEU A 79 -8.73 18.02 4.83
N ILE A 80 -8.46 19.02 3.99
CA ILE A 80 -9.39 20.14 3.76
C ILE A 80 -10.68 19.62 3.14
N HIS A 81 -10.59 18.75 2.13
CA HIS A 81 -11.73 18.17 1.43
C HIS A 81 -12.68 17.42 2.38
N ILE A 82 -12.12 16.53 3.21
CA ILE A 82 -12.87 15.75 4.21
C ILE A 82 -13.58 16.70 5.19
N ASN A 83 -12.90 17.77 5.63
CA ASN A 83 -13.48 18.73 6.56
C ASN A 83 -14.60 19.58 5.92
N THR A 84 -14.53 19.87 4.62
CA THR A 84 -15.62 20.56 3.90
C THR A 84 -16.84 19.67 3.69
N GLU A 85 -16.67 18.41 3.27
CA GLU A 85 -17.79 17.46 3.12
C GLU A 85 -18.54 17.23 4.44
N ASN A 86 -17.81 17.18 5.56
CA ASN A 86 -18.43 17.02 6.88
C ASN A 86 -19.19 18.27 7.37
N LYS A 87 -18.90 19.47 6.84
CA LYS A 87 -19.60 20.72 7.19
C LYS A 87 -20.90 20.94 6.41
N GLU A 88 -21.08 20.31 5.26
CA GLU A 88 -22.34 20.39 4.49
C GLU A 88 -23.50 19.62 5.13
N LYS A 89 -23.25 18.85 6.20
CA LYS A 89 -24.28 18.12 6.97
C LYS A 89 -25.05 18.97 7.99
N GLU A 90 -24.70 20.22 8.23
CA GLU A 90 -25.60 21.12 8.96
C GLU A 90 -26.49 21.88 7.98
N PRO A 91 -27.82 21.63 7.96
CA PRO A 91 -28.71 22.44 7.14
C PRO A 91 -28.68 23.87 7.69
N PHE A 92 -28.26 24.81 6.85
CA PHE A 92 -28.38 26.24 7.12
C PHE A 92 -29.81 26.53 7.55
N LYS A 93 -30.02 26.76 8.86
CA LYS A 93 -31.30 27.21 9.38
C LYS A 93 -31.52 28.62 8.85
N ALA A 94 -32.36 28.75 7.83
CA ALA A 94 -32.81 30.03 7.32
C ALA A 94 -33.47 30.80 8.47
N VAL A 95 -32.78 31.81 9.00
CA VAL A 95 -33.35 32.77 9.93
C VAL A 95 -34.30 33.64 9.11
N ASN A 96 -35.60 33.38 9.23
CA ASN A 96 -36.63 34.28 8.73
C ASN A 96 -36.52 35.61 9.49
N VAL A 97 -35.98 36.63 8.84
CA VAL A 97 -36.09 38.01 9.28
C VAL A 97 -37.49 38.48 8.96
N LYS A 98 -38.22 38.87 10.00
CA LYS A 98 -39.64 39.24 9.98
C LYS A 98 -39.82 40.72 9.71
#